data_AF-A0A941ZEV9-F1
#
_entry.id   AF-A0A941ZEV9-F1
#
_cell.length_a   1.000
_cell.length_b   1.000
_cell.length_c   1.000
_cell.angle_alpha   90.00
_cell.angle_beta   90.00
_cell.angle_gamma   90.00
#
_symmetry.space_group_name_H-M   'P 1'
#
loop_
_entity.id
_entity.type
_entity.pdbx_description
1 polymer ?
#
loop_
_entity_poly.entity_id
_entity_poly.type
_entity_poly.pdbx_seq_one_letter_code
_entity_poly.pdbx_strand_id
1 'polypeptide(L)'
;MLGSHGVGHRLLDANIEGILHLLHRPVPPEKLNDTWSKRAFRNRAHNLSSMKDLVLYRNIDRYKRTVRDISRITAQVSPTGTTVGLANYEHENLSPLKSSDLLTVAELPELVPFYPYFRSRIEGLFREKEPSFVGISVNYLSQALCAFSIAGFIRKEFPGLKIILGGGLVTSWLKNHRWKNPFSGLVDHLVAGPGEYQLLSLLGLDAMKKEIQIPDYLSLPRDNYFSPGFILPYSASTGCYWSKCEFCPEKAEGNPYVPIPAQQVIAELKSLAEETAPVLIHLLDNAISPTL
;
A
#
# COMPACT_ATOMS: atom_id res chain seq x y z
N MET A 1 11.41 1.92 -12.88
CA MET A 1 11.92 3.23 -13.34
C MET A 1 13.19 3.70 -12.62
N LEU A 2 13.19 3.83 -11.28
CA LEU A 2 14.40 4.26 -10.54
C LEU A 2 15.60 3.34 -10.83
N GLY A 3 15.40 2.02 -10.78
CA GLY A 3 16.42 1.03 -11.11
C GLY A 3 16.94 1.14 -12.55
N SER A 4 16.06 1.39 -13.54
CA SER A 4 16.49 1.55 -14.95
C SER A 4 17.30 2.82 -15.20
N HIS A 5 17.27 3.78 -14.27
CA HIS A 5 18.09 5.00 -14.30
C HIS A 5 19.30 4.92 -13.35
N GLY A 6 19.63 3.73 -12.83
CA GLY A 6 20.77 3.53 -11.93
C GLY A 6 20.61 4.16 -10.55
N VAL A 7 19.40 4.58 -10.17
CA VAL A 7 19.12 5.16 -8.85
C VAL A 7 19.03 4.01 -7.83
N GLY A 8 19.98 3.98 -6.89
CA GLY A 8 19.93 3.07 -5.75
C GLY A 8 18.68 3.33 -4.91
N HIS A 9 17.84 2.31 -4.73
CA HIS A 9 16.57 2.42 -4.01
C HIS A 9 16.28 1.14 -3.24
N ARG A 10 15.31 1.22 -2.33
CA ARG A 10 14.78 0.09 -1.56
C ARG A 10 13.28 0.23 -1.50
N LEU A 11 12.60 -0.92 -1.46
CA LEU A 11 11.15 -0.99 -1.36
C LEU A 11 10.75 -1.58 0.00
N LEU A 12 9.69 -1.02 0.57
CA LEU A 12 9.10 -1.49 1.82
C LEU A 12 7.59 -1.59 1.62
N ASP A 13 7.04 -2.80 1.68
CA ASP A 13 5.59 -2.97 1.77
C ASP A 13 5.15 -2.94 3.23
N ALA A 14 4.94 -1.73 3.73
CA ALA A 14 4.50 -1.51 5.10
C ALA A 14 3.09 -2.04 5.39
N ASN A 15 2.27 -2.33 4.36
CA ASN A 15 0.93 -2.86 4.57
C ASN A 15 1.00 -4.32 5.02
N ILE A 16 1.58 -5.19 4.20
CA ILE A 16 1.62 -6.63 4.51
C ILE A 16 2.54 -6.92 5.69
N GLU A 17 3.71 -6.28 5.76
CA GLU A 17 4.64 -6.45 6.88
C GLU A 17 4.01 -5.95 8.21
N GLY A 18 3.28 -4.83 8.20
CA GLY A 18 2.59 -4.30 9.37
C GLY A 18 1.46 -5.21 9.87
N ILE A 19 0.64 -5.75 8.96
CA ILE A 19 -0.43 -6.71 9.30
C ILE A 19 0.18 -7.99 9.89
N LEU A 20 1.23 -8.54 9.27
CA LEU A 20 1.92 -9.72 9.78
C LEU A 20 2.55 -9.48 11.14
N HIS A 21 3.17 -8.31 11.35
CA HIS A 21 3.70 -7.94 12.66
C HIS A 21 2.62 -7.99 13.74
N LEU A 22 1.46 -7.38 13.51
CA LEU A 22 0.34 -7.42 14.47
C LEU A 22 -0.14 -8.84 14.72
N LEU A 23 -0.32 -9.64 13.66
CA LEU A 23 -0.80 -11.02 13.76
C LEU A 23 0.13 -11.92 14.57
N HIS A 24 1.43 -11.67 14.55
CA HIS A 24 2.42 -12.40 15.33
C HIS A 24 2.49 -11.98 16.81
N ARG A 25 1.85 -10.87 17.20
CA ARG A 25 1.82 -10.44 18.61
C ARG A 25 1.03 -11.43 19.48
N PRO A 26 1.38 -11.54 20.77
CA PRO A 26 0.51 -12.21 21.73
C PRO A 26 -0.83 -11.46 21.82
N VAL A 27 -1.94 -12.20 21.96
CA VAL A 27 -3.23 -11.60 22.29
C VAL A 27 -3.35 -11.57 23.81
N PRO A 28 -3.69 -10.42 24.42
CA PRO A 28 -3.89 -10.33 25.86
C PRO A 28 -5.01 -11.28 26.35
N PRO A 29 -4.86 -11.96 27.50
CA PRO A 29 -5.84 -12.92 28.00
C PRO A 29 -7.26 -12.36 28.12
N GLU A 30 -7.39 -11.08 28.49
CA GLU A 30 -8.66 -10.36 28.61
C GLU A 30 -9.41 -10.21 27.28
N LYS A 31 -8.70 -10.25 26.16
CA LYS A 31 -9.26 -10.22 24.79
C LYS A 31 -9.58 -11.63 24.25
N LEU A 32 -9.17 -12.69 24.94
CA LEU A 32 -9.51 -14.08 24.64
C LEU A 32 -10.64 -14.59 25.55
N ASN A 33 -11.73 -13.83 25.65
CA ASN A 33 -12.84 -14.13 26.55
C ASN A 33 -13.84 -15.18 26.00
N ASP A 34 -13.89 -15.38 24.68
CA ASP A 34 -14.83 -16.29 24.03
C ASP A 34 -14.16 -17.53 23.39
N THR A 35 -14.90 -18.62 23.26
CA THR A 35 -14.43 -19.90 22.70
C THR A 35 -13.91 -19.76 21.27
N TRP A 36 -14.50 -18.87 20.48
CA TRP A 36 -14.08 -18.64 19.09
C TRP A 36 -12.73 -17.92 19.04
N SER A 37 -12.54 -16.84 19.80
CA SER A 37 -11.27 -16.11 19.87
C SER A 37 -10.14 -17.03 20.36
N LYS A 38 -10.39 -17.86 21.38
CA LYS A 38 -9.42 -18.86 21.85
C LYS A 38 -9.04 -19.87 20.76
N ARG A 39 -10.03 -20.42 20.04
CA ARG A 39 -9.80 -21.35 18.92
C ARG A 39 -9.02 -20.69 17.78
N ALA A 40 -9.42 -19.49 17.37
CA ALA A 40 -8.81 -18.75 16.28
C ALA A 40 -7.33 -18.47 16.59
N PHE A 41 -7.04 -17.97 17.80
CA PHE A 41 -5.67 -17.73 18.25
C PHE A 41 -4.82 -18.99 18.28
N ARG A 42 -5.35 -20.11 18.83
CA ARG A 42 -4.65 -21.41 18.87
C ARG A 42 -4.29 -21.90 17.45
N ASN A 43 -5.17 -21.71 16.48
CA ASN A 43 -5.00 -22.18 15.11
C ASN A 43 -4.35 -21.13 14.19
N ARG A 44 -3.92 -19.97 14.72
CA ARG A 44 -3.38 -18.83 13.95
C ARG A 44 -2.38 -19.23 12.88
N ALA A 45 -1.30 -19.91 13.26
CA ALA A 45 -0.19 -20.18 12.35
C ALA A 45 -0.64 -21.07 11.19
N HIS A 46 -1.43 -22.11 11.50
CA HIS A 46 -2.04 -22.99 10.51
C HIS A 46 -3.03 -22.24 9.60
N ASN A 47 -3.83 -21.34 10.15
CA ASN A 47 -4.77 -20.53 9.37
C ASN A 47 -4.02 -19.57 8.43
N LEU A 48 -2.93 -18.94 8.89
CA LEU A 48 -2.11 -18.06 8.05
C LEU A 48 -1.44 -18.81 6.91
N SER A 49 -0.88 -19.99 7.16
CA SER A 49 -0.28 -20.80 6.11
C SER A 49 -1.33 -21.34 5.13
N SER A 50 -2.49 -21.77 5.64
CA SER A 50 -3.51 -22.41 4.81
C SER A 50 -4.27 -21.44 3.91
N MET A 51 -4.33 -20.14 4.22
CA MET A 51 -4.88 -19.14 3.28
C MET A 51 -4.10 -19.06 1.95
N LYS A 52 -2.86 -19.57 1.92
CA LYS A 52 -2.01 -19.66 0.73
C LYS A 52 -2.13 -21.01 0.01
N ASP A 53 -3.04 -21.90 0.47
CA ASP A 53 -3.25 -23.22 -0.11
C ASP A 53 -4.41 -23.18 -1.13
N LEU A 54 -4.11 -23.61 -2.36
CA LEU A 54 -5.10 -23.72 -3.43
C LEU A 54 -6.23 -24.73 -3.11
N VAL A 55 -5.94 -25.79 -2.36
CA VAL A 55 -6.92 -26.78 -1.91
C VAL A 55 -7.91 -26.14 -0.94
N LEU A 56 -7.43 -25.35 0.03
CA LEU A 56 -8.32 -24.60 0.92
C LEU A 56 -9.13 -23.57 0.14
N TYR A 57 -8.49 -22.83 -0.77
CA TYR A 57 -9.14 -21.80 -1.58
C TYR A 57 -10.33 -22.34 -2.39
N ARG A 58 -10.24 -23.58 -2.89
CA ARG A 58 -11.33 -24.27 -3.60
C ARG A 58 -12.50 -24.67 -2.71
N ASN A 59 -12.35 -24.68 -1.39
CA ASN A 59 -13.43 -24.94 -0.43
C ASN A 59 -13.90 -23.64 0.22
N ILE A 60 -14.91 -23.00 -0.38
CA ILE A 60 -15.37 -21.66 0.00
C ILE A 60 -15.78 -21.55 1.48
N ASP A 61 -16.41 -22.57 2.07
CA ASP A 61 -16.87 -22.53 3.46
C ASP A 61 -15.71 -22.58 4.44
N ARG A 62 -14.72 -23.45 4.16
CA ARG A 62 -13.49 -23.54 4.97
C ARG A 62 -12.63 -22.31 4.79
N TYR A 63 -12.50 -21.78 3.58
CA TYR A 63 -11.77 -20.54 3.31
C TYR A 63 -12.40 -19.36 4.06
N LYS A 64 -13.72 -19.15 3.94
CA LYS A 64 -14.45 -18.11 4.68
C LYS A 64 -14.31 -18.24 6.19
N ARG A 65 -14.27 -19.46 6.73
CA ARG A 65 -14.02 -19.68 8.17
C ARG A 65 -12.60 -19.25 8.55
N THR A 66 -11.60 -19.61 7.75
CA THR A 66 -10.20 -19.27 7.99
C THR A 66 -9.99 -17.75 7.95
N VAL A 67 -10.52 -17.08 6.93
CA VAL A 67 -10.49 -15.60 6.82
C VAL A 67 -11.14 -14.95 8.04
N ARG A 68 -12.32 -15.43 8.47
CA ARG A 68 -12.99 -14.89 9.67
C ARG A 68 -12.16 -15.09 10.95
N ASP A 69 -11.50 -16.24 11.11
CA ASP A 69 -10.62 -16.49 12.25
C ASP A 69 -9.43 -15.51 12.27
N ILE A 70 -8.79 -15.27 11.12
CA ILE A 70 -7.69 -14.30 11.02
C ILE A 70 -8.17 -12.87 11.24
N SER A 71 -9.29 -12.46 10.64
CA SER A 71 -9.87 -11.13 10.87
C SER A 71 -10.21 -10.92 12.35
N ARG A 72 -10.76 -11.94 13.02
CA ARG A 72 -11.03 -11.89 14.46
C ARG A 72 -9.74 -11.69 15.27
N ILE A 73 -8.68 -12.42 14.96
CA ILE A 73 -7.38 -12.27 15.64
C ILE A 73 -6.82 -10.86 15.41
N THR A 74 -6.86 -10.36 14.17
CA THR A 74 -6.36 -9.01 13.81
C THR A 74 -7.06 -7.93 14.63
N ALA A 75 -8.39 -8.03 14.78
CA ALA A 75 -9.15 -7.13 15.63
C ALA A 75 -8.76 -7.26 17.12
N GLN A 76 -8.54 -8.48 17.61
CA GLN A 76 -8.17 -8.69 19.03
C GLN A 76 -6.74 -8.22 19.36
N VAL A 77 -5.78 -8.32 18.44
CA VAL A 77 -4.42 -7.77 18.65
C VAL A 77 -4.36 -6.26 18.49
N SER A 78 -5.41 -5.63 17.97
CA SER A 78 -5.48 -4.18 17.82
C SER A 78 -5.40 -3.50 19.19
N PRO A 79 -4.53 -2.50 19.39
CA PRO A 79 -4.52 -1.65 20.58
C PRO A 79 -5.89 -1.03 20.88
N THR A 80 -6.15 -0.76 22.16
CA THR A 80 -7.36 -0.05 22.60
C THR A 80 -7.50 1.30 21.87
N GLY A 81 -8.71 1.67 21.46
CA GLY A 81 -8.94 2.88 20.66
C GLY A 81 -8.78 2.69 19.15
N THR A 82 -8.39 1.49 18.70
CA THR A 82 -8.17 1.17 17.28
C THR A 82 -8.84 -0.14 16.88
N THR A 83 -9.31 -0.20 15.64
CA THR A 83 -9.79 -1.43 15.01
C THR A 83 -8.99 -1.67 13.73
N VAL A 84 -8.17 -2.71 13.73
CA VAL A 84 -7.44 -3.15 12.54
C VAL A 84 -8.09 -4.42 12.00
N GLY A 85 -8.48 -4.37 10.72
CA GLY A 85 -8.89 -5.52 9.93
C GLY A 85 -7.83 -5.88 8.89
N LEU A 86 -8.12 -6.90 8.09
CA LEU A 86 -7.23 -7.32 6.99
C LEU A 86 -7.14 -6.30 5.85
N ALA A 87 -8.14 -5.43 5.71
CA ALA A 87 -8.24 -4.45 4.62
C ALA A 87 -8.59 -3.04 5.09
N ASN A 88 -8.75 -2.82 6.41
CA ASN A 88 -9.18 -1.53 6.94
C ASN A 88 -8.53 -1.23 8.29
N TYR A 89 -8.42 0.05 8.61
CA TYR A 89 -7.94 0.57 9.89
C TYR A 89 -8.78 1.78 10.28
N GLU A 90 -9.30 1.73 11.51
CA GLU A 90 -10.10 2.80 12.11
C GLU A 90 -9.54 3.16 13.49
N HIS A 91 -9.66 4.43 13.84
CA HIS A 91 -9.30 4.98 15.14
C HIS A 91 -10.54 5.66 15.74
N GLU A 92 -10.85 5.39 17.00
CA GLU A 92 -12.09 5.87 17.65
C GLU A 92 -12.18 7.40 17.68
N ASN A 93 -11.05 8.05 18.00
CA ASN A 93 -11.01 9.50 18.23
C ASN A 93 -10.32 10.33 17.12
N LEU A 94 -9.76 9.68 16.09
CA LEU A 94 -8.94 10.35 15.07
C LEU A 94 -9.47 9.97 13.69
N SER A 95 -9.59 10.97 12.82
CA SER A 95 -10.15 10.79 11.49
C SER A 95 -9.10 11.04 10.40
N PRO A 96 -8.97 10.16 9.40
CA PRO A 96 -8.12 10.42 8.24
C PRO A 96 -8.66 11.57 7.36
N LEU A 97 -9.87 12.06 7.63
CA LEU A 97 -10.50 13.19 6.93
C LEU A 97 -10.16 14.55 7.54
N LYS A 98 -9.55 14.58 8.73
CA LYS A 98 -9.19 15.82 9.44
C LYS A 98 -7.67 16.01 9.38
N SER A 99 -7.22 17.07 8.71
CA SER A 99 -5.78 17.39 8.64
C SER A 99 -5.15 17.60 10.02
N SER A 100 -5.91 18.13 10.99
CA SER A 100 -5.46 18.24 12.38
C SER A 100 -5.10 16.88 12.98
N ASP A 101 -5.90 15.86 12.73
CA ASP A 101 -5.70 14.52 13.30
C ASP A 101 -4.51 13.81 12.63
N LEU A 102 -4.32 14.06 11.33
CA LEU A 102 -3.12 13.63 10.61
C LEU A 102 -1.84 14.28 11.16
N LEU A 103 -1.89 15.56 11.52
CA LEU A 103 -0.77 16.24 12.17
C LEU A 103 -0.56 15.72 13.59
N THR A 104 -1.63 15.45 14.36
CA THR A 104 -1.55 14.85 15.69
C THR A 104 -0.82 13.51 15.67
N VAL A 105 -1.12 12.60 14.73
CA VAL A 105 -0.39 11.33 14.65
C VAL A 105 1.03 11.48 14.13
N ALA A 106 1.35 12.54 13.38
CA ALA A 106 2.73 12.86 13.02
C ALA A 106 3.52 13.36 14.25
N GLU A 107 2.88 14.15 15.12
CA GLU A 107 3.46 14.62 16.38
C GLU A 107 3.51 13.53 17.46
N LEU A 108 2.63 12.54 17.41
CA LEU A 108 2.58 11.41 18.35
C LEU A 108 2.44 10.09 17.57
N PRO A 109 3.52 9.63 16.90
CA PRO A 109 3.48 8.43 16.07
C PRO A 109 2.99 7.18 16.82
N GLU A 110 3.21 7.11 18.12
CA GLU A 110 2.82 6.02 19.02
C GLU A 110 1.30 5.77 19.08
N LEU A 111 0.48 6.73 18.64
CA LEU A 111 -0.99 6.61 18.61
C LEU A 111 -1.48 5.60 17.56
N VAL A 112 -0.67 5.27 16.55
CA VAL A 112 -1.06 4.28 15.54
C VAL A 112 -0.53 2.88 15.91
N PRO A 113 -1.29 1.82 15.62
CA PRO A 113 -0.97 0.47 16.11
C PRO A 113 0.28 -0.14 15.48
N PHE A 114 0.72 0.41 14.35
CA PHE A 114 1.86 -0.05 13.57
C PHE A 114 3.19 0.61 13.96
N TYR A 115 3.20 1.56 14.91
CA TYR A 115 4.42 2.29 15.30
C TYR A 115 5.59 1.39 15.72
N PRO A 116 5.41 0.41 16.62
CA PRO A 116 6.52 -0.46 17.02
C PRO A 116 7.15 -1.22 15.85
N TYR A 117 6.33 -1.56 14.85
CA TYR A 117 6.77 -2.22 13.62
C TYR A 117 7.59 -1.27 12.75
N PHE A 118 6.99 -0.16 12.29
CA PHE A 118 7.65 0.66 11.28
C PHE A 118 8.88 1.37 11.85
N ARG A 119 8.89 1.70 13.15
CA ARG A 119 10.06 2.27 13.81
C ARG A 119 11.27 1.36 13.65
N SER A 120 11.15 0.13 14.17
CA SER A 120 12.23 -0.86 14.12
C SER A 120 12.62 -1.19 12.68
N ARG A 121 11.62 -1.31 11.80
CA ARG A 121 11.84 -1.66 10.39
C ARG A 121 12.58 -0.57 9.62
N ILE A 122 12.22 0.71 9.80
CA ILE A 122 12.84 1.86 9.14
C ILE A 122 14.25 2.10 9.71
N GLU A 123 14.42 2.07 11.04
CA GLU A 123 15.75 2.15 11.68
C GLU A 123 16.69 1.07 11.15
N GLY A 124 16.20 -0.17 11.03
CA GLY A 124 16.96 -1.29 10.46
C GLY A 124 17.37 -1.06 9.01
N LEU A 125 16.47 -0.52 8.18
CA LEU A 125 16.79 -0.15 6.80
C LEU A 125 17.86 0.95 6.77
N PHE A 126 17.75 1.98 7.59
CA PHE A 126 18.64 3.14 7.47
C PHE A 126 20.04 2.89 8.07
N ARG A 127 20.21 1.84 8.89
CA ARG A 127 21.47 1.50 9.56
C ARG A 127 22.66 1.32 8.60
N GLU A 128 22.47 0.63 7.47
CA GLU A 128 23.56 0.39 6.51
C GLU A 128 23.85 1.63 5.66
N LYS A 129 22.77 2.30 5.21
CA LYS A 129 22.84 3.50 4.39
C LYS A 129 21.53 4.28 4.52
N GLU A 130 21.63 5.50 5.01
CA GLU A 130 20.52 6.44 5.06
C GLU A 130 20.22 6.98 3.64
N PRO A 131 18.95 7.01 3.21
CA PRO A 131 18.58 7.58 1.93
C PRO A 131 18.44 9.11 2.02
N SER A 132 18.58 9.81 0.89
CA SER A 132 18.29 11.26 0.84
C SER A 132 16.80 11.57 0.76
N PHE A 133 16.01 10.62 0.25
CA PHE A 133 14.56 10.74 0.04
C PHE A 133 13.82 9.50 0.53
N VAL A 134 12.61 9.71 1.05
CA VAL A 134 11.63 8.65 1.33
C VAL A 134 10.33 8.98 0.61
N GLY A 135 9.88 8.07 -0.23
CA GLY A 135 8.55 8.12 -0.85
C GLY A 135 7.53 7.31 -0.06
N ILE A 136 6.39 7.91 0.26
CA ILE A 136 5.26 7.24 0.92
C ILE A 136 4.07 7.25 -0.05
N SER A 137 3.64 6.08 -0.48
CA SER A 137 2.46 5.91 -1.35
C SER A 137 1.21 5.68 -0.52
N VAL A 138 0.22 6.56 -0.63
CA VAL A 138 -1.04 6.53 0.10
C VAL A 138 -2.20 6.48 -0.89
N ASN A 139 -2.84 5.31 -0.99
CA ASN A 139 -3.90 5.06 -1.96
C ASN A 139 -5.29 5.13 -1.33
N TYR A 140 -5.42 4.75 -0.06
CA TYR A 140 -6.71 4.67 0.63
C TYR A 140 -6.74 5.50 1.91
N LEU A 141 -7.93 5.98 2.29
CA LEU A 141 -8.15 6.73 3.53
C LEU A 141 -7.68 5.97 4.78
N SER A 142 -7.88 4.66 4.82
CA SER A 142 -7.45 3.79 5.92
C SER A 142 -5.92 3.76 6.11
N GLN A 143 -5.14 4.21 5.14
CA GLN A 143 -3.68 4.29 5.23
C GLN A 143 -3.21 5.65 5.75
N ALA A 144 -4.04 6.70 5.71
CA ALA A 144 -3.60 8.08 5.91
C ALA A 144 -3.02 8.31 7.32
N LEU A 145 -3.70 7.89 8.38
CA LEU A 145 -3.19 8.04 9.75
C LEU A 145 -1.83 7.34 9.94
N CYS A 146 -1.68 6.14 9.39
CA CYS A 146 -0.41 5.39 9.47
C CYS A 146 0.71 6.07 8.66
N ALA A 147 0.41 6.54 7.45
CA ALA A 147 1.35 7.24 6.59
C ALA A 147 1.88 8.54 7.23
N PHE A 148 0.99 9.31 7.87
CA PHE A 148 1.38 10.54 8.58
C PHE A 148 2.16 10.26 9.86
N SER A 149 1.82 9.18 10.57
CA SER A 149 2.62 8.70 11.70
C SER A 149 4.05 8.30 11.28
N ILE A 150 4.20 7.61 10.15
CA ILE A 150 5.52 7.30 9.54
C ILE A 150 6.25 8.60 9.18
N ALA A 151 5.59 9.55 8.50
CA ALA A 151 6.20 10.82 8.12
C ALA A 151 6.68 11.63 9.34
N GLY A 152 5.87 11.66 10.40
CA GLY A 152 6.21 12.32 11.66
C GLY A 152 7.39 11.68 12.38
N PHE A 153 7.40 10.35 12.46
CA PHE A 153 8.54 9.60 12.97
C PHE A 153 9.83 9.91 12.18
N ILE A 154 9.78 9.86 10.84
CA ILE A 154 10.94 10.17 10.00
C ILE A 154 11.41 11.61 10.22
N ARG A 155 10.50 12.59 10.27
CA ARG A 155 10.87 14.00 10.48
C ARG A 155 11.57 14.24 11.82
N LYS A 156 11.18 13.50 12.88
CA LYS A 156 11.78 13.59 14.21
C LYS A 156 13.16 12.94 14.28
N GLU A 157 13.28 11.70 13.82
CA GLU A 157 14.52 10.91 13.97
C GLU A 157 15.55 11.21 12.87
N PHE A 158 15.07 11.63 11.68
CA PHE A 158 15.89 11.85 10.49
C PHE A 158 15.56 13.20 9.83
N PRO A 159 15.81 14.34 10.50
CA PRO A 159 15.33 15.65 10.07
C PRO A 159 15.88 16.11 8.71
N GLY A 160 17.03 15.59 8.28
CA GLY A 160 17.65 15.86 6.97
C GLY A 160 16.99 15.15 5.79
N LEU A 161 16.16 14.12 6.03
CA LEU A 161 15.50 13.36 4.97
C LEU A 161 14.39 14.18 4.31
N LYS A 162 14.32 14.04 2.99
CA LYS A 162 13.22 14.60 2.20
C LYS A 162 12.08 13.60 2.10
N ILE A 163 10.88 14.03 2.48
CA ILE A 163 9.67 13.21 2.47
C ILE A 163 8.83 13.58 1.25
N ILE A 164 8.59 12.59 0.39
CA ILE A 164 7.71 12.67 -0.77
C ILE A 164 6.45 11.87 -0.44
N LEU A 165 5.28 12.47 -0.60
CA LEU A 165 3.98 11.82 -0.39
C LEU A 165 3.20 11.79 -1.71
N GLY A 166 2.72 10.63 -2.10
CA GLY A 166 1.97 10.43 -3.36
C GLY A 166 0.92 9.33 -3.23
N GLY A 167 0.35 8.90 -4.37
CA GLY A 167 -0.70 7.88 -4.43
C GLY A 167 -2.09 8.46 -4.72
N GLY A 168 -3.07 7.56 -4.85
CA GLY A 168 -4.43 7.92 -5.26
C GLY A 168 -5.09 8.96 -4.35
N LEU A 169 -4.99 8.78 -3.02
CA LEU A 169 -5.59 9.70 -2.05
C LEU A 169 -4.99 11.11 -2.16
N VAL A 170 -3.66 11.19 -2.30
CA VAL A 170 -2.93 12.45 -2.43
C VAL A 170 -3.27 13.15 -3.75
N THR A 171 -3.41 12.36 -4.82
CA THR A 171 -3.84 12.86 -6.14
C THR A 171 -5.21 13.53 -6.03
N SER A 172 -6.18 12.90 -5.38
CA SER A 172 -7.52 13.47 -5.21
C SER A 172 -7.50 14.76 -4.38
N TRP A 173 -6.61 14.90 -3.38
CA TRP A 173 -6.44 16.16 -2.64
C TRP A 173 -5.87 17.27 -3.54
N LEU A 174 -4.82 16.98 -4.29
CA LEU A 174 -4.14 17.95 -5.16
C LEU A 174 -5.00 18.40 -6.35
N LYS A 175 -5.90 17.53 -6.83
CA LYS A 175 -6.84 17.85 -7.91
C LYS A 175 -8.01 18.72 -7.42
N ASN A 176 -8.21 18.86 -6.12
CA ASN A 176 -9.20 19.77 -5.56
C ASN A 176 -8.63 21.20 -5.47
N HIS A 177 -9.07 22.09 -6.37
CA HIS A 177 -8.66 23.49 -6.44
C HIS A 177 -8.89 24.31 -5.15
N ARG A 178 -9.77 23.87 -4.24
CA ARG A 178 -10.02 24.55 -2.96
C ARG A 178 -9.11 24.05 -1.84
N TRP A 179 -8.40 22.94 -2.06
CA TRP A 179 -7.53 22.36 -1.07
C TRP A 179 -6.28 23.22 -0.88
N LYS A 180 -5.93 23.49 0.38
CA LYS A 180 -4.69 24.18 0.75
C LYS A 180 -3.85 23.19 1.51
N ASN A 181 -2.56 23.12 1.18
CA ASN A 181 -1.63 22.20 1.82
C ASN A 181 -1.46 22.53 3.32
N PRO A 182 -1.98 21.69 4.24
CA PRO A 182 -1.83 21.89 5.68
C PRO A 182 -0.57 21.19 6.23
N PHE A 183 0.18 20.48 5.38
CA PHE A 183 1.28 19.60 5.78
C PHE A 183 2.66 20.21 5.49
N SER A 184 2.71 21.52 5.27
CA SER A 184 3.96 22.27 5.11
C SER A 184 4.85 22.07 6.35
N GLY A 185 6.13 21.78 6.13
CA GLY A 185 7.11 21.49 7.18
C GLY A 185 7.18 20.00 7.59
N LEU A 186 6.12 19.23 7.36
CA LEU A 186 6.15 17.78 7.54
C LEU A 186 6.60 17.08 6.25
N VAL A 187 5.90 17.37 5.14
CA VAL A 187 6.13 16.76 3.82
C VAL A 187 6.81 17.78 2.90
N ASP A 188 7.92 17.39 2.27
CA ASP A 188 8.68 18.26 1.37
C ASP A 188 8.03 18.35 -0.03
N HIS A 189 7.54 17.21 -0.54
CA HIS A 189 6.96 17.13 -1.88
C HIS A 189 5.66 16.33 -1.90
N LEU A 190 4.64 16.87 -2.57
CA LEU A 190 3.38 16.17 -2.84
C LEU A 190 3.32 15.86 -4.34
N VAL A 191 3.02 14.60 -4.69
CA VAL A 191 2.98 14.14 -6.08
C VAL A 191 1.57 13.69 -6.44
N ALA A 192 0.99 14.31 -7.47
CA ALA A 192 -0.28 13.91 -8.07
C ALA A 192 -0.06 13.05 -9.33
N GLY A 193 -0.94 12.07 -9.52
CA GLY A 193 -0.94 11.20 -10.68
C GLY A 193 0.22 10.20 -10.68
N PRO A 194 0.59 9.69 -11.87
CA PRO A 194 1.76 8.82 -12.05
C PRO A 194 3.01 9.50 -11.49
N GLY A 195 3.76 8.82 -10.62
CA GLY A 195 4.88 9.41 -9.89
C GLY A 195 6.24 9.24 -10.57
N GLU A 196 6.32 8.43 -11.61
CA GLU A 196 7.52 8.03 -12.34
C GLU A 196 8.41 9.22 -12.69
N TYR A 197 7.91 10.17 -13.49
CA TYR A 197 8.66 11.32 -13.99
C TYR A 197 8.97 12.33 -12.87
N GLN A 198 8.02 12.54 -11.98
CA GLN A 198 8.11 13.49 -10.89
C GLN A 198 9.19 13.04 -9.90
N LEU A 199 9.28 11.74 -9.61
CA LEU A 199 10.34 11.19 -8.78
C LEU A 199 11.72 11.39 -9.42
N LEU A 200 11.89 11.12 -10.72
CA LEU A 200 13.16 11.38 -11.40
C LEU A 200 13.53 12.87 -11.37
N SER A 201 12.57 13.75 -11.66
CA SER A 201 12.79 15.20 -11.64
C SER A 201 13.17 15.72 -10.25
N LEU A 202 12.53 15.22 -9.19
CA LEU A 202 12.87 15.56 -7.80
C LEU A 202 14.28 15.09 -7.41
N LEU A 203 14.77 14.03 -8.05
CA LEU A 203 16.14 13.52 -7.89
C LEU A 203 17.15 14.22 -8.80
N GLY A 204 16.72 15.23 -9.57
CA GLY A 204 17.59 15.99 -10.48
C GLY A 204 17.94 15.25 -11.77
N LEU A 205 17.18 14.21 -12.13
CA LEU A 205 17.37 13.44 -13.35
C LEU A 205 16.41 13.93 -14.44
N ASP A 206 16.94 14.10 -15.66
CA ASP A 206 16.14 14.49 -16.80
C ASP A 206 15.43 13.27 -17.40
N ALA A 207 14.11 13.24 -17.27
CA ALA A 207 13.28 12.18 -17.82
C ALA A 207 12.78 12.57 -19.21
N MET A 208 13.71 12.61 -20.18
CA MET A 208 13.48 13.12 -21.54
C MET A 208 12.42 12.37 -22.35
N LYS A 209 12.03 11.15 -21.95
CA LYS A 209 11.01 10.36 -22.64
C LYS A 209 10.02 9.75 -21.68
N LYS A 210 8.73 9.88 -22.02
CA LYS A 210 7.67 9.14 -21.36
C LYS A 210 7.64 7.66 -21.77
N GLU A 211 8.63 6.89 -21.37
CA GLU A 211 8.64 5.44 -21.62
C GLU A 211 7.91 4.71 -20.49
N ILE A 212 6.88 3.95 -20.87
CA ILE A 212 6.22 3.01 -19.97
C ILE A 212 7.23 1.90 -19.67
N GLN A 213 7.52 1.69 -18.40
CA GLN A 213 8.45 0.67 -17.93
C GLN A 213 7.65 -0.50 -17.38
N ILE A 214 8.14 -1.72 -17.62
CA ILE A 214 7.59 -2.92 -17.00
C ILE A 214 7.72 -2.80 -15.47
N PRO A 215 6.66 -3.04 -14.68
CA PRO A 215 6.74 -3.00 -13.22
C PRO A 215 7.67 -4.07 -12.66
N ASP A 216 8.43 -3.74 -11.61
CA ASP A 216 9.22 -4.70 -10.85
C ASP A 216 8.41 -5.24 -9.66
N TYR A 217 8.05 -6.52 -9.74
CA TYR A 217 7.37 -7.24 -8.66
C TYR A 217 8.31 -8.12 -7.83
N LEU A 218 9.55 -8.36 -8.28
CA LEU A 218 10.50 -9.21 -7.56
C LEU A 218 11.04 -8.53 -6.31
N SER A 219 11.09 -7.19 -6.30
CA SER A 219 11.48 -6.40 -5.13
C SER A 219 10.43 -6.40 -3.99
N LEU A 220 9.24 -6.97 -4.21
CA LEU A 220 8.18 -7.08 -3.20
C LEU A 220 8.21 -8.43 -2.47
N PRO A 221 7.74 -8.50 -1.21
CA PRO A 221 7.67 -9.74 -0.45
C PRO A 221 6.48 -10.61 -0.90
N ARG A 222 6.51 -11.10 -2.14
CA ARG A 222 5.39 -11.77 -2.82
C ARG A 222 4.82 -12.97 -2.04
N ASP A 223 5.66 -13.72 -1.35
CA ASP A 223 5.24 -14.89 -0.59
C ASP A 223 4.45 -14.54 0.67
N ASN A 224 4.41 -13.26 1.07
CA ASN A 224 3.71 -12.82 2.27
C ASN A 224 2.21 -12.56 2.07
N TYR A 225 1.75 -12.33 0.85
CA TYR A 225 0.33 -12.04 0.57
C TYR A 225 -0.57 -13.26 0.85
N PHE A 226 -1.82 -12.98 1.25
CA PHE A 226 -2.82 -14.00 1.60
C PHE A 226 -3.59 -14.51 0.38
N SER A 227 -2.86 -15.02 -0.61
CA SER A 227 -3.39 -15.61 -1.85
C SER A 227 -2.79 -16.99 -2.08
N PRO A 228 -3.49 -17.90 -2.82
CA PRO A 228 -3.02 -19.26 -3.10
C PRO A 228 -1.83 -19.35 -4.07
N GLY A 229 -1.25 -18.20 -4.42
CA GLY A 229 -0.15 -18.01 -5.35
C GLY A 229 -0.04 -16.53 -5.69
N PHE A 230 0.98 -16.18 -6.48
CA PHE A 230 1.18 -14.79 -6.89
C PHE A 230 0.10 -14.38 -7.91
N ILE A 231 -0.66 -13.33 -7.57
CA ILE A 231 -1.58 -12.67 -8.50
C ILE A 231 -0.78 -11.54 -9.14
N LEU A 232 -0.55 -11.60 -10.45
CA LEU A 232 0.16 -10.57 -11.19
C LEU A 232 -0.81 -9.41 -11.49
N PRO A 233 -0.68 -8.25 -10.83
CA PRO A 233 -1.39 -7.06 -11.29
C PRO A 233 -0.77 -6.55 -12.60
N TYR A 234 -1.58 -6.06 -13.52
CA TYR A 234 -1.09 -5.45 -14.76
C TYR A 234 -2.07 -4.39 -15.26
N SER A 235 -1.58 -3.26 -15.73
CA SER A 235 -2.40 -2.22 -16.38
C SER A 235 -2.04 -2.14 -17.85
N ALA A 236 -3.00 -2.45 -18.73
CA ALA A 236 -2.83 -2.32 -20.19
C ALA A 236 -3.08 -0.89 -20.69
N SER A 237 -3.52 0.01 -19.82
CA SER A 237 -3.82 1.41 -20.12
C SER A 237 -3.84 2.26 -18.85
N THR A 238 -3.72 3.57 -19.02
CA THR A 238 -4.06 4.56 -17.98
C THR A 238 -5.34 5.29 -18.36
N GLY A 239 -6.11 5.74 -17.36
CA GLY A 239 -7.37 6.45 -17.59
C GLY A 239 -8.50 5.51 -18.03
N CYS A 240 -9.54 6.07 -18.63
CA CYS A 240 -10.72 5.31 -19.11
C CYS A 240 -11.24 5.91 -20.42
N TYR A 241 -11.42 5.10 -21.46
CA TYR A 241 -11.92 5.59 -22.76
C TYR A 241 -13.36 6.13 -22.67
N TRP A 242 -14.14 5.69 -21.67
CA TRP A 242 -15.52 6.14 -21.49
C TRP A 242 -15.61 7.53 -20.85
N SER A 243 -14.91 7.75 -19.72
CA SER A 243 -14.76 9.03 -18.96
C SER A 243 -16.03 9.89 -18.76
N LYS A 244 -17.23 9.31 -18.84
CA LYS A 244 -18.51 10.05 -18.76
C LYS A 244 -19.29 9.82 -17.47
N CYS A 245 -18.95 8.79 -16.70
CA CYS A 245 -19.61 8.46 -15.43
C CYS A 245 -19.54 9.64 -14.44
N GLU A 246 -20.68 10.00 -13.84
CA GLU A 246 -20.77 11.14 -12.91
C GLU A 246 -20.01 10.94 -11.60
N PHE A 247 -19.90 9.69 -11.16
CA PHE A 247 -19.25 9.30 -9.91
C PHE A 247 -17.75 8.95 -10.06
N CYS A 248 -17.22 8.96 -11.30
CA CYS A 248 -15.90 8.39 -11.56
C CYS A 248 -14.77 9.39 -11.31
N PRO A 249 -13.74 9.00 -10.54
CA PRO A 249 -12.58 9.87 -10.28
C PRO A 249 -11.82 10.22 -11.56
N GLU A 250 -11.76 9.33 -12.56
CA GLU A 250 -11.06 9.59 -13.83
C GLU A 250 -11.57 10.86 -14.52
N LYS A 251 -12.89 11.09 -14.49
CA LYS A 251 -13.52 12.29 -15.03
C LYS A 251 -13.21 13.51 -14.17
N ALA A 252 -13.28 13.38 -12.85
CA ALA A 252 -13.02 14.47 -11.91
C ALA A 252 -11.55 14.94 -11.92
N GLU A 253 -10.62 14.01 -12.12
CA GLU A 253 -9.18 14.26 -12.15
C GLU A 253 -8.65 14.63 -13.54
N GLY A 254 -9.48 14.43 -14.58
CA GLY A 254 -9.16 14.75 -15.97
C GLY A 254 -8.09 13.84 -16.57
N ASN A 255 -8.07 12.57 -16.18
CA ASN A 255 -7.04 11.63 -16.60
C ASN A 255 -7.31 11.17 -18.05
N PRO A 256 -6.35 11.37 -18.98
CA PRO A 256 -6.52 10.93 -20.36
C PRO A 256 -6.44 9.41 -20.47
N TYR A 257 -7.20 8.84 -21.40
CA TYR A 257 -7.05 7.43 -21.77
C TYR A 257 -5.79 7.25 -22.63
N VAL A 258 -4.87 6.41 -22.18
CA VAL A 258 -3.64 6.08 -22.90
C VAL A 258 -3.47 4.56 -22.92
N PRO A 259 -3.79 3.89 -24.04
CA PRO A 259 -3.62 2.46 -24.18
C PRO A 259 -2.17 2.08 -24.48
N ILE A 260 -1.75 0.91 -23.99
CA ILE A 260 -0.54 0.22 -24.45
C ILE A 260 -0.91 -0.63 -25.67
N PRO A 261 -0.11 -0.63 -26.76
CA PRO A 261 -0.37 -1.48 -27.91
C PRO A 261 -0.50 -2.96 -27.52
N ALA A 262 -1.49 -3.68 -28.04
CA ALA A 262 -1.77 -5.07 -27.66
C ALA A 262 -0.55 -6.00 -27.83
N GLN A 263 0.25 -5.80 -28.88
CA GLN A 263 1.48 -6.56 -29.10
C GLN A 263 2.51 -6.35 -27.98
N GLN A 264 2.61 -5.13 -27.46
CA GLN A 264 3.46 -4.80 -26.32
C GLN A 264 2.90 -5.43 -25.04
N VAL A 265 1.59 -5.32 -24.80
CA VAL A 265 0.92 -5.98 -23.66
C VAL A 265 1.19 -7.49 -23.62
N ILE A 266 1.05 -8.17 -24.75
CA ILE A 266 1.33 -9.61 -24.85
C ILE A 266 2.80 -9.91 -24.54
N ALA A 267 3.74 -9.09 -25.03
CA ALA A 267 5.17 -9.28 -24.77
C ALA A 267 5.51 -9.07 -23.29
N GLU A 268 5.00 -8.00 -22.68
CA GLU A 268 5.21 -7.68 -21.26
C GLU A 268 4.61 -8.75 -20.35
N LEU A 269 3.37 -9.19 -20.60
CA LEU A 269 2.72 -10.25 -19.83
C LEU A 269 3.46 -11.59 -19.95
N LYS A 270 4.01 -11.93 -21.11
CA LYS A 270 4.85 -13.14 -21.26
C LYS A 270 6.11 -13.05 -20.41
N SER A 271 6.85 -11.93 -20.50
CA SER A 271 8.05 -11.71 -19.71
C SER A 271 7.75 -11.77 -18.20
N LEU A 272 6.70 -11.08 -17.76
CA LEU A 272 6.29 -11.08 -16.35
C LEU A 272 5.81 -12.45 -15.88
N ALA A 273 5.10 -13.20 -16.73
CA ALA A 273 4.63 -14.54 -16.38
C ALA A 273 5.80 -15.53 -16.24
N GLU A 274 6.81 -15.43 -17.11
CA GLU A 274 8.04 -16.23 -17.02
C GLU A 274 8.83 -15.92 -15.75
N GLU A 275 8.96 -14.64 -15.40
CA GLU A 275 9.73 -14.18 -14.23
C GLU A 275 9.01 -14.45 -12.90
N THR A 276 7.69 -14.29 -12.87
CA THR A 276 6.92 -14.29 -11.61
C THR A 276 6.09 -15.54 -11.37
N ALA A 277 5.87 -16.38 -12.39
CA ALA A 277 5.04 -17.59 -12.36
C ALA A 277 3.68 -17.39 -11.66
N PRO A 278 2.83 -16.46 -12.14
CA PRO A 278 1.59 -16.11 -11.46
C PRO A 278 0.52 -17.21 -11.61
N VAL A 279 -0.36 -17.32 -10.62
CA VAL A 279 -1.56 -18.18 -10.68
C VAL A 279 -2.77 -17.47 -11.31
N LEU A 280 -2.72 -16.15 -11.40
CA LEU A 280 -3.76 -15.30 -11.97
C LEU A 280 -3.14 -13.98 -12.46
N ILE A 281 -3.58 -13.49 -13.61
CA ILE A 281 -3.31 -12.12 -14.07
C ILE A 281 -4.54 -11.27 -13.76
N HIS A 282 -4.35 -10.18 -13.01
CA HIS A 282 -5.40 -9.22 -12.67
C HIS A 282 -5.18 -7.92 -13.42
N LEU A 283 -6.02 -7.67 -14.42
CA LEU A 283 -6.02 -6.41 -15.16
C LEU A 283 -6.59 -5.29 -14.27
N LEU A 284 -5.77 -4.28 -14.00
CA LEU A 284 -6.08 -3.15 -13.12
C LEU A 284 -6.69 -1.96 -13.87
N ASP A 285 -6.88 -2.08 -15.18
CA ASP A 285 -7.47 -1.05 -16.04
C ASP A 285 -8.84 -0.61 -15.54
N ASN A 286 -9.08 0.71 -15.51
CA ASN A 286 -10.42 1.25 -15.22
C ASN A 286 -11.46 0.82 -16.25
N ALA A 287 -11.02 0.56 -17.49
CA ALA A 287 -11.83 -0.03 -18.54
C ALA A 287 -10.91 -0.76 -19.53
N ILE A 288 -11.27 -2.00 -19.84
CA ILE A 288 -10.59 -2.79 -20.88
C ILE A 288 -11.23 -2.44 -22.21
N SER A 289 -10.43 -1.94 -23.16
CA SER A 289 -10.91 -1.73 -24.53
C SER A 289 -11.31 -3.07 -25.14
N PRO A 290 -12.44 -3.18 -25.87
CA PRO A 290 -12.78 -4.39 -26.63
C PRO A 290 -11.74 -4.79 -27.69
N THR A 291 -10.82 -3.89 -28.02
CA THR A 291 -9.72 -4.13 -28.96
C THR A 291 -8.46 -4.70 -28.30
N LEU A 292 -8.44 -4.85 -26.96
CA LEU A 292 -7.35 -5.45 -26.20
C LEU A 292 -7.40 -6.98 -26.30
#